data_AF-A0A8T5T5B9-F1
#
_entry.id   AF-A0A8T5T5B9-F1
#
_cell.length_a   1.000
_cell.length_b   1.000
_cell.length_c   1.000
_cell.angle_alpha   90.00
_cell.angle_beta   90.00
_cell.angle_gamma   90.00
#
_symmetry.space_group_name_H-M   'P 1'
#
loop_
_entity.id
_entity.type
_entity.pdbx_description
1 polymer ?
#
loop_
_entity_poly.entity_id
_entity_poly.type
_entity_poly.pdbx_seq_one_letter_code
_entity_poly.pdbx_strand_id
1 'polypeptide(L)'
;MVDLKKRIWIFPLISIIFSILSLSLPVAYREHATYNSYFWLSALNLRTDTGALWYNSDPLAITGAVLEILVIVIAMILLLFSVIRIYQDKLSEKLAKLNFLVSGLLLILSPLGYIILANLYVSDFWSIYIPFFGIISPFIAAGISILTIFLYKRE
;
A
#
# COMPACT_ATOMS: atom_id res chain seq x y z
N MET A 1 -18.95 15.65 -22.75
CA MET A 1 -18.98 15.46 -21.28
C MET A 1 -19.55 14.10 -20.85
N VAL A 2 -20.26 13.35 -21.72
CA VAL A 2 -20.88 12.05 -21.42
C VAL A 2 -19.87 10.89 -21.30
N ASP A 3 -18.75 10.91 -22.04
CA ASP A 3 -17.77 9.81 -22.03
C ASP A 3 -16.89 9.72 -20.77
N LEU A 4 -16.64 10.85 -20.10
CA LEU A 4 -15.82 10.90 -18.89
C LEU A 4 -16.49 10.18 -17.71
N LYS A 5 -17.83 10.22 -17.63
CA LYS A 5 -18.60 9.54 -16.57
C LYS A 5 -18.50 8.02 -16.66
N LYS A 6 -18.48 7.47 -17.88
CA LYS A 6 -18.38 6.02 -18.11
C LYS A 6 -17.00 5.43 -17.84
N ARG A 7 -15.96 6.26 -17.75
CA ARG A 7 -14.56 5.82 -17.60
C ARG A 7 -14.00 6.01 -16.19
N ILE A 8 -14.81 6.48 -15.26
CA ILE A 8 -14.33 6.82 -13.91
C ILE A 8 -13.85 5.62 -13.10
N TRP A 9 -14.32 4.42 -13.41
CA TRP A 9 -13.85 3.17 -12.81
C TRP A 9 -12.36 2.88 -13.11
N ILE A 10 -11.76 3.55 -14.10
CA ILE A 10 -10.33 3.41 -14.41
C ILE A 10 -9.46 3.95 -13.27
N PHE A 11 -9.87 5.02 -12.58
CA PHE A 11 -9.08 5.60 -11.48
C PHE A 11 -8.88 4.62 -10.31
N PRO A 12 -9.94 4.03 -9.72
CA PRO A 12 -9.75 3.04 -8.66
C PRO A 12 -9.05 1.78 -9.17
N LEU A 13 -9.18 1.42 -10.45
CA LEU A 13 -8.39 0.33 -11.03
C LEU A 13 -6.88 0.66 -11.04
N ILE A 14 -6.49 1.89 -11.41
CA ILE A 14 -5.09 2.33 -11.32
C ILE A 14 -4.61 2.30 -9.87
N SER A 15 -5.42 2.75 -8.89
CA SER A 15 -5.08 2.61 -7.46
C SER A 15 -4.82 1.15 -7.06
N ILE A 16 -5.63 0.19 -7.55
CA ILE A 16 -5.40 -1.24 -7.30
C ILE A 16 -4.05 -1.67 -7.88
N ILE A 17 -3.71 -1.25 -9.10
CA ILE A 17 -2.42 -1.60 -9.73
C ILE A 17 -1.25 -1.08 -8.89
N PHE A 18 -1.28 0.18 -8.45
CA PHE A 18 -0.24 0.72 -7.56
C PHE A 18 -0.19 -0.01 -6.22
N SER A 19 -1.32 -0.46 -5.68
CA SER A 19 -1.37 -1.27 -4.46
C SER A 19 -0.73 -2.65 -4.66
N ILE A 20 -0.95 -3.31 -5.82
CA ILE A 20 -0.28 -4.57 -6.17
C ILE A 20 1.23 -4.35 -6.32
N LEU A 21 1.63 -3.25 -6.97
CA LEU A 21 3.04 -2.91 -7.12
C LEU A 21 3.70 -2.65 -5.76
N SER A 22 3.00 -2.03 -4.81
CA SER A 22 3.45 -1.92 -3.42
C SER A 22 3.68 -3.30 -2.82
N LEU A 23 2.73 -4.23 -3.00
CA LEU A 23 2.83 -5.59 -2.48
C LEU A 23 3.98 -6.40 -3.08
N SER A 24 4.31 -6.13 -4.34
CA SER A 24 5.26 -6.93 -5.12
C SER A 24 6.69 -6.38 -5.10
N LEU A 25 6.85 -5.09 -4.81
CA LEU A 25 8.15 -4.41 -4.86
C LEU A 25 8.70 -4.19 -3.46
N PRO A 26 9.93 -4.65 -3.19
CA PRO A 26 10.46 -4.62 -1.85
C PRO A 26 10.77 -3.19 -1.41
N VAL A 27 10.57 -2.93 -0.13
CA VAL A 27 11.06 -1.74 0.56
C VAL A 27 12.47 -2.04 1.03
N ALA A 28 13.50 -1.40 0.47
CA ALA A 28 14.85 -1.55 0.97
C ALA A 28 15.20 -0.45 1.99
N TYR A 29 15.92 -0.82 3.04
CA TYR A 29 16.67 0.08 3.89
C TYR A 29 18.13 -0.35 3.88
N ARG A 30 19.06 0.59 4.02
CA ARG A 30 20.49 0.29 3.96
C ARG A 30 20.96 -0.16 5.35
N GLU A 31 21.16 -1.46 5.55
CA GLU A 31 21.63 -1.99 6.85
C GLU A 31 23.14 -1.77 7.04
N HIS A 32 23.92 -1.82 5.95
CA HIS A 32 25.36 -1.50 5.94
C HIS A 32 25.79 -0.81 4.64
N ALA A 33 26.97 -0.17 4.61
CA ALA A 33 27.48 0.58 3.45
C ALA A 33 27.47 -0.21 2.12
N THR A 34 27.59 -1.54 2.20
CA THR A 34 27.66 -2.48 1.07
C THR A 34 26.38 -3.29 0.83
N TYR A 35 25.39 -3.30 1.74
CA TYR A 35 24.22 -4.17 1.64
C TYR A 35 22.90 -3.44 1.91
N ASN A 36 21.92 -3.65 1.03
CA ASN A 36 20.54 -3.22 1.22
C ASN A 36 19.72 -4.41 1.74
N SER A 37 19.00 -4.20 2.84
CA SER A 37 18.08 -5.19 3.40
C SER A 37 16.66 -4.81 2.98
N TYR A 38 15.91 -5.79 2.49
CA TYR A 38 14.55 -5.58 1.99
C TYR A 38 13.56 -5.96 3.07
N PHE A 39 12.76 -5.01 3.57
CA PHE A 39 11.92 -5.18 4.76
C PHE A 39 10.69 -6.07 4.53
N TRP A 40 10.14 -6.12 3.31
CA TRP A 40 9.09 -7.10 2.98
C TRP A 40 9.64 -8.52 3.05
N LEU A 41 10.95 -8.61 2.83
CA LEU A 41 11.75 -9.79 3.03
C LEU A 41 12.49 -9.75 4.37
N SER A 42 12.24 -8.85 5.34
CA SER A 42 12.97 -8.89 6.62
C SER A 42 12.36 -9.91 7.58
N ALA A 43 11.04 -10.07 7.54
CA ALA A 43 10.38 -11.27 8.08
C ALA A 43 10.87 -12.55 7.39
N LEU A 44 11.31 -12.43 6.12
CA LEU A 44 11.89 -13.50 5.32
C LEU A 44 13.42 -13.33 5.16
N ASN A 45 14.12 -12.60 6.06
CA ASN A 45 15.53 -12.24 5.85
C ASN A 45 16.35 -13.49 6.18
N LEU A 46 16.26 -14.43 5.26
CA LEU A 46 17.33 -15.29 4.79
C LEU A 46 18.56 -14.39 4.64
N ARG A 47 19.37 -14.30 5.69
CA ARG A 47 20.78 -14.00 5.51
C ARG A 47 21.28 -15.01 4.48
N THR A 48 21.50 -14.55 3.25
CA THR A 48 22.04 -15.38 2.16
C THR A 48 23.52 -15.70 2.36
N ASP A 49 24.12 -15.22 3.45
CA ASP A 49 25.46 -15.57 3.85
C ASP A 49 25.40 -16.60 4.98
N THR A 50 25.80 -17.83 4.65
CA THR A 50 25.96 -19.02 5.50
C THR A 50 24.68 -19.78 5.86
N GLY A 51 24.23 -20.70 4.99
CA GLY A 51 23.71 -22.06 5.30
C GLY A 51 22.70 -22.31 6.43
N ALA A 52 22.20 -21.27 7.07
CA ALA A 52 21.37 -21.32 8.24
C ALA A 52 20.37 -20.16 8.10
N LEU A 53 19.13 -20.54 7.82
CA LEU A 53 17.93 -19.73 7.94
C LEU A 53 17.79 -19.31 9.41
N TRP A 54 18.57 -18.32 9.86
CA TRP A 54 18.36 -17.71 11.16
C TRP A 54 17.14 -16.81 11.04
N TYR A 55 16.01 -17.35 11.49
CA TYR A 55 14.77 -16.62 11.73
C TYR A 55 15.05 -15.53 12.77
N ASN A 56 15.45 -14.34 12.32
CA ASN A 56 15.50 -13.16 13.18
C ASN A 56 14.07 -12.60 13.29
N SER A 57 13.14 -13.45 13.76
CA SER A 57 11.76 -13.05 14.00
C SER A 57 11.72 -12.21 15.25
N ASP A 58 11.90 -10.91 15.11
CA ASP A 58 11.20 -10.02 16.02
C ASP A 58 9.70 -10.19 15.71
N PRO A 59 8.90 -10.80 16.61
CA PRO A 59 7.48 -11.06 16.35
C PRO A 59 6.71 -9.77 16.06
N LEU A 60 7.21 -8.62 16.54
CA LEU A 60 6.61 -7.30 16.30
C LEU A 60 6.84 -6.82 14.87
N ALA A 61 8.00 -7.08 14.28
CA ALA A 61 8.28 -6.75 12.87
C ALA A 61 7.45 -7.60 11.91
N ILE A 62 7.31 -8.90 12.20
CA ILE A 62 6.45 -9.81 11.43
C ILE A 62 4.98 -9.39 11.55
N THR A 63 4.52 -9.09 12.77
CA THR A 63 3.15 -8.63 13.01
C THR A 63 2.88 -7.30 12.28
N GLY A 64 3.83 -6.36 12.31
CA GLY A 64 3.75 -5.10 11.56
C GLY A 64 3.58 -5.32 10.06
N ALA A 65 4.45 -6.13 9.46
CA ALA A 65 4.40 -6.45 8.03
C ALA A 65 3.09 -7.16 7.64
N VAL A 66 2.60 -8.10 8.45
CA VAL A 66 1.32 -8.78 8.21
C VAL A 66 0.15 -7.81 8.30
N LEU A 67 0.14 -6.91 9.29
CA LEU A 67 -0.90 -5.89 9.43
C LEU A 67 -0.91 -4.92 8.24
N GLU A 68 0.26 -4.51 7.75
CA GLU A 68 0.36 -3.66 6.56
C GLU A 68 -0.19 -4.34 5.30
N ILE A 69 0.21 -5.59 5.06
CA ILE A 69 -0.31 -6.38 3.94
C ILE A 69 -1.83 -6.50 4.05
N LEU A 70 -2.36 -6.81 5.24
CA LEU A 70 -3.80 -6.90 5.47
C LEU A 70 -4.51 -5.59 5.15
N VAL A 71 -3.96 -4.45 5.59
CA VAL A 71 -4.53 -3.12 5.32
C VAL A 71 -4.57 -2.82 3.82
N ILE A 72 -3.48 -3.09 3.09
CA ILE A 72 -3.43 -2.90 1.63
C ILE A 72 -4.43 -3.81 0.92
N VAL A 73 -4.51 -5.09 1.31
CA VAL A 73 -5.44 -6.06 0.73
C VAL A 73 -6.90 -5.63 0.97
N ILE A 74 -7.25 -5.19 2.18
CA ILE A 74 -8.60 -4.67 2.48
C ILE A 74 -8.91 -3.45 1.61
N ALA A 75 -7.98 -2.51 1.47
CA ALA A 75 -8.16 -1.35 0.63
C ALA A 75 -8.39 -1.74 -0.85
N MET A 76 -7.62 -2.71 -1.37
CA MET A 76 -7.79 -3.24 -2.72
C MET A 76 -9.15 -3.91 -2.93
N ILE A 77 -9.65 -4.68 -1.96
CA ILE A 77 -10.97 -5.32 -2.03
C ILE A 77 -12.07 -4.26 -2.13
N LEU A 78 -12.01 -3.21 -1.31
CA LEU A 78 -12.96 -2.10 -1.34
C LEU A 78 -12.93 -1.35 -2.69
N LEU A 79 -11.74 -1.13 -3.25
CA LEU A 79 -11.58 -0.52 -4.56
C LEU A 79 -12.11 -1.41 -5.68
N LEU A 80 -11.84 -2.72 -5.63
CA LEU A 80 -12.33 -3.69 -6.62
C LEU A 80 -13.86 -3.78 -6.59
N PHE A 81 -14.45 -3.83 -5.39
CA PHE A 81 -15.89 -3.75 -5.22
C PHE A 81 -16.47 -2.48 -5.85
N SER A 82 -15.79 -1.34 -5.64
CA SER A 82 -16.20 -0.05 -6.21
C SER A 82 -16.10 -0.05 -7.74
N VAL A 83 -15.04 -0.61 -8.33
CA VAL A 83 -14.89 -0.80 -9.79
C VAL A 83 -16.07 -1.58 -10.35
N ILE A 84 -16.36 -2.76 -9.80
CA ILE A 84 -17.43 -3.64 -10.28
C ILE A 84 -18.79 -2.94 -10.19
N ARG A 85 -19.06 -2.27 -9.07
CA ARG A 85 -20.36 -1.64 -8.84
C ARG A 85 -20.56 -0.36 -9.64
N ILE A 86 -19.50 0.41 -9.89
CA ILE A 86 -19.55 1.57 -10.81
C ILE A 86 -19.77 1.10 -12.24
N TYR A 87 -19.07 0.05 -12.67
CA TYR A 87 -19.26 -0.52 -14.00
C TYR A 87 -20.70 -1.02 -14.23
N GLN A 88 -21.32 -1.59 -13.20
CA GLN A 88 -22.73 -2.02 -13.23
C GLN A 88 -23.74 -0.89 -12.96
N ASP A 89 -23.29 0.34 -12.71
CA ASP A 89 -24.12 1.49 -12.29
C ASP A 89 -25.01 1.21 -11.04
N LYS A 90 -24.48 0.44 -10.08
CA LYS A 90 -25.20 0.04 -8.85
C LYS A 90 -24.71 0.75 -7.59
N LEU A 91 -23.67 1.59 -7.68
CA LEU A 91 -23.08 2.25 -6.50
C LEU A 91 -23.67 3.65 -6.32
N SER A 92 -24.23 3.98 -5.16
CA SER A 92 -24.71 5.34 -4.89
C SER A 92 -23.52 6.30 -4.73
N GLU A 93 -23.72 7.58 -5.07
CA GLU A 93 -22.65 8.59 -4.98
C GLU A 93 -22.03 8.66 -3.58
N LYS A 94 -22.88 8.73 -2.55
CA LYS A 94 -22.44 8.80 -1.16
C LYS A 94 -21.58 7.60 -0.76
N LEU A 95 -21.99 6.38 -1.13
CA LEU A 95 -21.30 5.16 -0.76
C LEU A 95 -19.99 4.98 -1.54
N ALA A 96 -19.98 5.36 -2.82
CA ALA A 96 -18.76 5.38 -3.62
C ALA A 96 -17.70 6.33 -3.02
N LYS A 97 -18.10 7.58 -2.72
CA LYS A 97 -17.22 8.57 -2.10
C LYS A 97 -16.66 8.10 -0.76
N LEU A 98 -17.50 7.47 0.06
CA LEU A 98 -17.06 6.88 1.33
C LEU A 98 -16.05 5.77 1.11
N ASN A 99 -16.32 4.82 0.20
CA ASN A 99 -15.39 3.73 -0.11
C ASN A 99 -14.03 4.27 -0.56
N PHE A 100 -14.02 5.25 -1.45
CA PHE A 100 -12.78 5.85 -1.94
C PHE A 100 -12.00 6.60 -0.86
N LEU A 101 -12.71 7.28 0.05
CA LEU A 101 -12.08 7.93 1.20
C LEU A 101 -11.46 6.89 2.14
N VAL A 102 -12.22 5.85 2.51
CA VAL A 102 -11.76 4.79 3.42
C VAL A 102 -10.58 4.05 2.82
N SER A 103 -10.67 3.62 1.55
CA SER A 103 -9.55 3.00 0.84
C SER A 103 -8.32 3.90 0.79
N GLY A 104 -8.50 5.19 0.52
CA GLY A 104 -7.40 6.17 0.51
C GLY A 104 -6.72 6.30 1.87
N LEU A 105 -7.50 6.40 2.95
CA LEU A 105 -6.96 6.48 4.31
C LEU A 105 -6.22 5.19 4.71
N LEU A 106 -6.77 4.01 4.38
CA LEU A 106 -6.10 2.73 4.63
C LEU A 106 -4.75 2.64 3.91
N LEU A 107 -4.70 3.07 2.64
CA LEU A 107 -3.46 3.09 1.85
C LEU A 107 -2.42 4.09 2.35
N ILE A 108 -2.83 5.18 3.02
CA ILE A 108 -1.92 6.10 3.71
C ILE A 108 -1.42 5.50 5.03
N LEU A 109 -2.32 4.84 5.77
CA LEU A 109 -1.99 4.27 7.07
C LEU A 109 -1.01 3.10 6.98
N SER A 110 -1.06 2.31 5.89
CA SER A 110 -0.14 1.18 5.70
C SER A 110 1.34 1.59 5.75
N PRO A 111 1.86 2.49 4.89
CA PRO A 111 3.26 2.90 4.96
C PRO A 111 3.58 3.77 6.19
N LEU A 112 2.60 4.45 6.80
CA LEU A 112 2.85 5.21 8.04
C LEU A 112 3.04 4.29 9.24
N GLY A 113 2.23 3.22 9.35
CA GLY A 113 2.41 2.18 10.36
C GLY A 113 3.81 1.58 10.28
N TYR A 114 4.27 1.31 9.05
CA TYR A 114 5.64 0.87 8.79
C TYR A 114 6.68 1.82 9.34
N ILE A 115 6.64 3.09 8.93
CA ILE A 115 7.64 4.10 9.30
C ILE A 115 7.69 4.25 10.83
N ILE A 116 6.53 4.24 11.50
CA ILE A 116 6.45 4.32 12.95
C ILE A 116 7.13 3.12 13.60
N LEU A 117 6.80 1.89 13.17
CA LEU A 117 7.41 0.69 13.72
C LEU A 117 8.92 0.66 13.45
N ALA A 118 9.36 0.90 12.22
CA ALA A 118 10.78 0.88 11.86
C ALA A 118 11.61 1.89 12.67
N ASN A 119 11.07 3.09 12.93
CA ASN A 119 11.74 4.11 13.75
C ASN A 119 11.85 3.72 15.24
N LEU A 120 10.97 2.86 15.75
CA LEU A 120 11.06 2.36 17.13
C LEU A 120 12.16 1.30 17.31
N TYR A 121 12.50 0.55 16.26
CA TYR A 121 13.44 -0.58 16.36
C TYR A 121 14.80 -0.34 15.69
N VAL A 122 14.89 0.65 14.80
CA VAL A 122 16.12 0.94 14.04
C VAL A 122 16.65 2.32 14.40
N SER A 123 17.77 2.36 15.14
CA SER A 123 18.50 3.61 15.40
C SER A 123 18.95 4.23 14.08
N ASP A 124 18.72 5.53 13.91
CA ASP A 124 19.05 6.29 12.70
C ASP A 124 18.29 5.88 11.42
N PHE A 125 17.10 5.28 11.55
CA PHE A 125 16.22 4.89 10.43
C PHE A 125 16.18 5.93 9.30
N TRP A 126 15.97 7.21 9.65
CA TRP A 126 15.88 8.31 8.67
C TRP A 126 17.15 8.55 7.85
N SER A 127 18.33 8.19 8.37
CA SER A 127 19.62 8.36 7.69
C SER A 127 19.93 7.26 6.67
N ILE A 128 19.31 6.08 6.84
CA ILE A 128 19.50 4.88 6.02
C ILE A 128 18.28 4.53 5.17
N TYR A 129 17.20 5.28 5.33
CA TYR A 129 15.95 5.13 4.62
C TYR A 129 16.09 5.57 3.17
N ILE A 130 15.80 4.65 2.24
CA ILE A 130 15.70 4.95 0.82
C ILE A 130 14.23 4.72 0.45
N PRO A 131 13.47 5.76 0.07
CA PRO A 131 12.07 5.58 -0.30
C PRO A 131 11.99 4.79 -1.61
N PHE A 132 11.71 3.49 -1.50
CA PHE A 132 11.46 2.61 -2.63
C PHE A 132 10.00 2.63 -3.05
N PHE A 133 9.75 2.11 -4.24
CA PHE A 133 8.42 2.05 -4.83
C PHE A 133 7.40 1.35 -3.92
N GLY A 134 7.82 0.38 -3.10
CA GLY A 134 7.00 -0.29 -2.09
C GLY A 134 6.33 0.64 -1.08
N ILE A 135 6.98 1.74 -0.67
CA ILE A 135 6.41 2.75 0.25
C ILE A 135 5.74 3.90 -0.50
N ILE A 136 6.27 4.30 -1.65
CA ILE A 136 5.71 5.45 -2.39
C ILE A 136 4.37 5.07 -3.05
N SER A 137 4.25 3.84 -3.58
CA SER A 137 3.08 3.44 -4.36
C SER A 137 1.76 3.41 -3.60
N PRO A 138 1.67 3.05 -2.30
CA PRO A 138 0.46 3.25 -1.50
C PRO A 138 0.01 4.70 -1.42
N PHE A 139 0.93 5.66 -1.29
CA PHE A 139 0.56 7.09 -1.28
C PHE A 139 0.02 7.56 -2.63
N ILE A 140 0.61 7.09 -3.74
CA ILE A 140 0.10 7.36 -5.09
C ILE A 140 -1.30 6.74 -5.23
N ALA A 141 -1.47 5.47 -4.85
CA ALA A 141 -2.75 4.78 -4.89
C ALA A 141 -3.82 5.50 -4.05
N ALA A 142 -3.45 5.99 -2.86
CA ALA A 142 -4.32 6.77 -2.00
C ALA A 142 -4.73 8.11 -2.64
N GLY A 143 -3.77 8.84 -3.23
CA GLY A 143 -4.04 10.08 -3.93
C GLY A 143 -5.03 9.89 -5.08
N ILE A 144 -4.84 8.85 -5.90
CA ILE A 144 -5.77 8.51 -6.99
C ILE A 144 -7.15 8.13 -6.44
N SER A 145 -7.22 7.36 -5.35
CA SER A 145 -8.48 7.00 -4.70
C SER A 145 -9.24 8.25 -4.22
N ILE A 146 -8.56 9.16 -3.53
CA ILE A 146 -9.16 10.40 -3.02
C ILE A 146 -9.56 11.33 -4.18
N LEU A 147 -8.75 11.46 -5.23
CA LEU A 147 -9.10 12.24 -6.42
C LEU A 147 -10.38 11.72 -7.10
N THR A 148 -10.60 10.40 -7.07
CA THR A 148 -11.81 9.77 -7.63
C THR A 148 -13.10 10.30 -6.96
N ILE A 149 -13.04 10.71 -5.69
CA ILE A 149 -14.18 11.30 -4.96
C ILE A 149 -14.72 12.55 -5.68
N PHE A 150 -13.83 13.42 -6.16
CA PHE A 150 -14.23 14.67 -6.80
C PHE A 150 -14.73 14.48 -8.23
N LEU A 151 -14.25 13.43 -8.88
CA LEU A 151 -14.63 13.08 -10.24
C LEU A 151 -15.96 12.32 -10.27
N TYR A 152 -16.29 11.56 -9.21
CA TYR A 152 -17.48 10.72 -9.18
C TYR A 152 -18.74 11.52 -8.88
N LYS A 153 -19.58 11.65 -9.91
CA LYS A 153 -20.90 12.29 -9.84
C LYS A 153 -21.92 11.36 -10.48
N ARG A 154 -22.97 11.02 -9.73
CA ARG A 154 -24.10 10.27 -10.23
C ARG A 154 -25.24 11.25 -10.53
N GLU A 155 -25.81 11.16 -11.73
CA GLU A 155 -27.03 11.91 -12.09
C GLU A 155 -28.26 11.28 -11.45
#